data_AF-H2C299-F1
#
_entry.id   AF-H2C299-F1
#
_cell.length_a   1.000
_cell.length_b   1.000
_cell.length_c   1.000
_cell.angle_alpha   90.00
_cell.angle_beta   90.00
_cell.angle_gamma   90.00
#
_symmetry.space_group_name_H-M   'P 1'
#
loop_
_entity.id
_entity.type
_entity.pdbx_description
1 polymer ?
#
loop_
_entity_poly.entity_id
_entity_poly.type
_entity_poly.pdbx_seq_one_letter_code
_entity_poly.pdbx_strand_id
1 'polypeptide(L)'
;MVKSRFIIFSIIVIFIVSAIAVWNVRSLLGSPTQLGAYVSPSVELELKQLSTQSYDYVTSNLTYTVKVVNNGSELTFQGKPVVIFVGAEWCPYCAAEMWALVITLDRFGNLTGLRYMESSPTDYYPDTPTFTLRNVSYSSNYISLLEYEYQDRNHQPLQSVPQNIYSMWTSLAGGGIPFIDVAGVYYQVGSTVDPGLMTSGNWTYVLDQINSSTPLSREIYSTANLLTAEICEVDGNQPEKVCSQQGVSEYESLLQSGKTGVYVPPYSSTVYLGPQRPGALLNTPTQLYRTQSLTGLLTQLPSLGEEAFRTNRSHQSSIQQLWESKGGNTKKSVLSRSFSASSG
;
A
#
# COMPACT_ATOMS: atom_id res chain seq x y z
N MET A 1 38.78 51.64 25.14
CA MET A 1 37.76 51.15 24.18
C MET A 1 38.25 50.04 23.25
N VAL A 2 39.47 50.09 22.71
CA VAL A 2 39.95 49.10 21.71
C VAL A 2 40.01 47.66 22.25
N LYS A 3 40.50 47.46 23.48
CA LYS A 3 40.68 46.13 24.09
C LYS A 3 39.36 45.36 24.30
N SER A 4 38.26 46.06 24.59
CA SER A 4 36.93 45.45 24.78
C SER A 4 36.30 45.00 23.45
N ARG A 5 36.53 45.73 22.36
CA ARG A 5 36.01 45.36 21.02
C ARG A 5 36.71 44.13 20.45
N PHE A 6 38.01 43.95 20.74
CA PHE A 6 38.75 42.73 20.38
C PHE A 6 38.26 41.49 21.14
N ILE A 7 37.95 41.62 22.44
CA ILE A 7 37.43 40.52 23.25
C ILE A 7 36.06 40.05 22.73
N ILE A 8 35.15 40.99 22.42
CA ILE A 8 33.82 40.67 21.88
C ILE A 8 33.94 39.97 20.52
N PHE A 9 34.81 40.46 19.63
CA PHE A 9 35.02 39.83 18.32
C PHE A 9 35.55 38.39 18.45
N SER A 10 36.54 38.16 19.32
CA SER A 10 37.07 36.81 19.55
C SER A 10 36.02 35.84 20.11
N ILE A 11 35.15 36.29 21.01
CA ILE A 11 34.06 35.46 21.56
C ILE A 11 33.07 35.07 20.45
N ILE A 12 32.68 36.01 19.59
CA ILE A 12 31.74 35.74 18.48
C ILE A 12 32.35 34.73 17.51
N VAL A 13 33.62 34.88 17.15
CA VAL A 13 34.30 33.94 16.25
C VAL A 13 34.37 32.54 16.87
N ILE A 14 34.67 32.43 18.17
CA ILE A 14 34.68 31.13 18.86
C ILE A 14 33.29 30.49 18.86
N PHE A 15 32.23 31.26 19.09
CA PHE A 15 30.84 30.76 19.04
C PHE A 15 30.44 30.30 17.64
N ILE A 16 30.84 31.03 16.59
CA ILE A 16 30.55 30.64 15.21
C ILE A 16 31.32 29.37 14.85
N VAL A 17 32.61 29.31 15.17
CA VAL A 17 33.44 28.12 14.90
C VAL A 17 32.95 26.91 15.68
N SER A 18 32.53 27.07 16.93
CA SER A 18 31.97 25.97 17.73
C SER A 18 30.59 25.54 17.24
N ALA A 19 29.72 26.46 16.83
CA ALA A 19 28.44 26.13 16.22
C ALA A 19 28.61 25.37 14.88
N ILE A 20 29.55 25.82 14.04
CA ILE A 20 29.90 25.14 12.78
C ILE A 20 30.56 23.79 13.06
N ALA A 21 31.43 23.68 14.06
CA ALA A 21 32.03 22.41 14.44
C ALA A 21 30.98 21.43 14.99
N VAL A 22 30.03 21.90 15.81
CA VAL A 22 28.90 21.08 16.29
C VAL A 22 27.99 20.67 15.14
N TRP A 23 27.70 21.55 14.19
CA TRP A 23 26.93 21.23 12.98
C TRP A 23 27.62 20.17 12.12
N ASN A 24 28.92 20.35 11.85
CA ASN A 24 29.71 19.42 11.05
C ASN A 24 29.94 18.08 11.77
N VAL A 25 30.12 18.09 13.09
CA VAL A 25 30.23 16.86 13.89
C VAL A 25 28.87 16.15 13.93
N ARG A 26 27.73 16.87 14.01
CA ARG A 26 26.41 16.25 13.87
C ARG A 26 26.19 15.63 12.49
N SER A 27 26.67 16.27 11.41
CA SER A 27 26.59 15.68 10.06
C SER A 27 27.57 14.52 9.85
N LEU A 28 28.72 14.51 10.54
CA LEU A 28 29.71 13.41 10.51
C LEU A 28 29.36 12.25 11.46
N LEU A 29 28.55 12.51 12.48
CA LEU A 29 27.89 11.52 13.33
C LEU A 29 26.58 11.00 12.72
N GLY A 30 26.29 11.36 11.47
CA GLY A 30 25.31 10.64 10.67
C GLY A 30 25.70 9.16 10.69
N SER A 31 24.91 8.37 11.41
CA SER A 31 25.02 6.91 11.42
C SER A 31 25.24 6.42 9.99
N PRO A 32 26.03 5.34 9.74
CA PRO A 32 26.03 4.70 8.43
C PRO A 32 24.57 4.57 7.99
N THR A 33 24.25 5.10 6.80
CA THR A 33 22.87 5.23 6.32
C THR A 33 22.13 3.94 6.64
N GLN A 34 21.19 4.01 7.59
CA GLN A 34 20.49 2.83 8.08
C GLN A 34 19.67 2.18 6.97
N LEU A 35 19.49 2.88 5.84
CA LEU A 35 18.88 2.43 4.61
C LEU A 35 19.24 0.98 4.25
N GLY A 36 18.23 0.12 4.25
CA GLY A 36 18.32 -1.30 3.96
C GLY A 36 18.90 -2.16 5.09
N ALA A 37 19.33 -1.60 6.22
CA ALA A 37 19.71 -2.40 7.38
C ALA A 37 18.46 -2.93 8.10
N TYR A 38 18.58 -4.12 8.72
CA TYR A 38 17.54 -4.62 9.62
C TYR A 38 17.34 -3.68 10.81
N VAL A 39 16.08 -3.48 11.17
CA VAL A 39 15.70 -2.79 12.40
C VAL A 39 16.20 -3.60 13.59
N SER A 40 16.77 -2.94 14.60
CA SER A 40 17.29 -3.64 15.77
C SER A 40 16.12 -4.17 16.64
N PRO A 41 16.30 -5.27 17.39
CA PRO A 41 15.26 -5.78 18.28
C PRO A 41 14.75 -4.76 19.30
N SER A 42 15.58 -3.79 19.70
CA SER A 42 15.18 -2.71 20.58
C SER A 42 14.17 -1.74 19.93
N VAL A 43 14.34 -1.44 18.65
CA VAL A 43 13.43 -0.55 17.91
C VAL A 43 12.17 -1.32 17.50
N GLU A 44 12.28 -2.61 17.14
CA GLU A 44 11.09 -3.46 16.97
C GLU A 44 10.24 -3.53 18.25
N LEU A 45 10.90 -3.66 19.42
CA LEU A 45 10.20 -3.61 20.71
C LEU A 45 9.57 -2.24 20.99
N GLU A 46 10.25 -1.16 20.65
CA GLU A 46 9.72 0.20 20.78
C GLU A 46 8.47 0.39 19.92
N LEU A 47 8.50 0.00 18.64
CA LEU A 47 7.33 0.01 17.75
C LEU A 47 6.17 -0.81 18.32
N LYS A 48 6.47 -2.01 18.83
CA LYS A 48 5.49 -2.85 19.51
C LYS A 48 4.91 -2.21 20.78
N GLN A 49 5.69 -1.44 21.52
CA GLN A 49 5.19 -0.69 22.67
C GLN A 49 4.32 0.48 22.24
N LEU A 50 4.72 1.22 21.20
CA LEU A 50 3.94 2.30 20.62
C LEU A 50 2.58 1.81 20.12
N SER A 51 2.49 0.57 19.60
CA SER A 51 1.22 -0.02 19.18
C SER A 51 0.23 -0.23 20.31
N THR A 52 0.74 -0.27 21.55
CA THR A 52 -0.08 -0.39 22.75
C THR A 52 -0.55 0.94 23.36
N GLN A 53 -0.19 2.07 22.74
CA GLN A 53 -0.45 3.43 23.23
C GLN A 53 -1.49 4.18 22.40
N SER A 54 -1.95 5.32 22.97
CA SER A 54 -2.61 6.42 22.26
C SER A 54 -3.84 6.03 21.43
N TYR A 55 -4.75 5.34 22.10
CA TYR A 55 -5.97 4.80 21.52
C TYR A 55 -7.12 5.77 21.39
N ASP A 56 -7.00 6.98 21.91
CA ASP A 56 -8.05 8.01 21.96
C ASP A 56 -7.99 9.00 20.77
N TYR A 57 -6.97 8.91 19.92
CA TYR A 57 -6.84 9.82 18.77
C TYR A 57 -7.82 9.46 17.64
N VAL A 58 -8.71 10.40 17.34
CA VAL A 58 -9.65 10.35 16.22
C VAL A 58 -9.71 11.72 15.55
N THR A 59 -9.37 11.78 14.26
CA THR A 59 -9.48 13.01 13.45
C THR A 59 -10.69 12.97 12.51
N SER A 60 -11.41 11.84 12.43
CA SER A 60 -12.58 11.61 11.56
C SER A 60 -12.35 11.80 10.06
N ASN A 61 -11.10 11.93 9.61
CA ASN A 61 -10.78 11.99 8.19
C ASN A 61 -10.84 10.57 7.56
N LEU A 62 -11.97 10.27 6.93
CA LEU A 62 -12.22 8.99 6.23
C LEU A 62 -12.07 9.11 4.71
N THR A 63 -11.50 10.22 4.22
CA THR A 63 -11.47 10.56 2.79
C THR A 63 -10.90 9.45 1.92
N TYR A 64 -9.93 8.70 2.44
CA TYR A 64 -9.22 7.65 1.71
C TYR A 64 -9.78 6.25 1.95
N THR A 65 -10.63 6.04 2.96
CA THR A 65 -11.27 4.75 3.25
C THR A 65 -12.53 4.59 2.44
N VAL A 66 -12.67 3.49 1.72
CA VAL A 66 -13.87 3.15 0.95
C VAL A 66 -14.38 1.79 1.40
N LYS A 67 -15.68 1.71 1.71
CA LYS A 67 -16.35 0.41 1.91
C LYS A 67 -16.69 -0.19 0.57
N VAL A 68 -16.23 -1.42 0.32
CA VAL A 68 -16.54 -2.14 -0.90
C VAL A 68 -17.99 -2.62 -0.82
N VAL A 69 -18.81 -2.21 -1.80
CA VAL A 69 -20.16 -2.73 -1.95
C VAL A 69 -20.08 -4.06 -2.69
N ASN A 70 -19.82 -5.15 -1.97
CA ASN A 70 -19.76 -6.49 -2.54
C ASN A 70 -20.79 -7.43 -1.90
N ASN A 71 -21.41 -8.28 -2.73
CA ASN A 71 -22.24 -9.42 -2.31
C ASN A 71 -21.40 -10.69 -2.03
N GLY A 72 -20.07 -10.54 -1.91
CA GLY A 72 -19.12 -11.64 -1.71
C GLY A 72 -18.82 -11.89 -0.24
N SER A 73 -18.26 -13.07 0.06
CA SER A 73 -17.70 -13.37 1.38
C SER A 73 -16.38 -12.61 1.59
N GLU A 74 -16.06 -12.33 2.85
CA GLU A 74 -14.77 -11.75 3.26
C GLU A 74 -13.60 -12.52 2.67
N LEU A 75 -12.60 -11.77 2.18
CA LEU A 75 -11.38 -12.33 1.67
C LEU A 75 -10.53 -12.85 2.82
N THR A 76 -10.15 -14.13 2.73
CA THR A 76 -9.34 -14.79 3.74
C THR A 76 -8.07 -15.39 3.15
N PHE A 77 -7.03 -15.48 3.98
CA PHE A 77 -5.80 -16.20 3.68
C PHE A 77 -5.40 -17.01 4.92
N GLN A 78 -5.09 -18.29 4.73
CA GLN A 78 -4.81 -19.22 5.83
C GLN A 78 -5.91 -19.27 6.91
N GLY A 79 -7.18 -19.13 6.50
CA GLY A 79 -8.35 -19.22 7.38
C GLY A 79 -8.62 -17.97 8.23
N LYS A 80 -7.92 -16.86 7.97
CA LYS A 80 -8.08 -15.58 8.67
C LYS A 80 -8.41 -14.46 7.67
N PRO A 81 -9.13 -13.39 8.07
CA PRO A 81 -9.22 -12.16 7.29
C PRO A 81 -7.83 -11.69 6.84
N VAL A 82 -7.69 -11.30 5.58
CA VAL A 82 -6.38 -10.88 5.02
C VAL A 82 -6.30 -9.37 4.90
N VAL A 83 -5.18 -8.81 5.36
CA VAL A 83 -4.77 -7.44 5.05
C VAL A 83 -3.79 -7.51 3.88
N ILE A 84 -4.08 -6.79 2.80
CA ILE A 84 -3.26 -6.74 1.60
C ILE A 84 -2.70 -5.33 1.45
N PHE A 85 -1.37 -5.21 1.43
CA PHE A 85 -0.68 -3.97 1.13
C PHE A 85 -0.04 -4.04 -0.26
N VAL A 86 -0.28 -3.01 -1.08
CA VAL A 86 0.46 -2.76 -2.32
C VAL A 86 1.04 -1.35 -2.26
N GLY A 87 2.36 -1.26 -2.37
CA GLY A 87 3.08 0.01 -2.32
C GLY A 87 4.35 -0.03 -3.15
N ALA A 88 5.17 1.00 -3.02
CA ALA A 88 6.50 1.04 -3.59
C ALA A 88 7.42 1.85 -2.69
N GLU A 89 8.68 1.42 -2.57
CA GLU A 89 9.66 2.09 -1.71
C GLU A 89 9.93 3.53 -2.17
N TRP A 90 9.74 3.87 -3.45
CA TRP A 90 9.94 5.24 -3.94
C TRP A 90 8.89 6.25 -3.45
N CYS A 91 7.72 5.78 -3.04
CA CYS A 91 6.53 6.59 -2.84
C CYS A 91 6.49 7.22 -1.43
N PRO A 92 6.56 8.57 -1.29
CA PRO A 92 6.60 9.22 0.02
C PRO A 92 5.30 9.10 0.83
N TYR A 93 4.14 9.03 0.15
CA TYR A 93 2.87 8.77 0.83
C TYR A 93 2.81 7.34 1.39
N CYS A 94 3.38 6.38 0.66
CA CYS A 94 3.54 5.01 1.12
C CYS A 94 4.48 4.97 2.33
N ALA A 95 5.56 5.75 2.28
CA ALA A 95 6.51 5.89 3.37
C ALA A 95 5.86 6.43 4.66
N ALA A 96 5.01 7.45 4.56
CA ALA A 96 4.31 8.03 5.71
C ALA A 96 3.24 7.08 6.28
N GLU A 97 2.41 6.49 5.42
CA GLU A 97 1.34 5.56 5.81
C GLU A 97 1.87 4.31 6.54
N MET A 98 3.09 3.87 6.16
CA MET A 98 3.73 2.67 6.71
C MET A 98 3.81 2.68 8.24
N TRP A 99 4.04 3.85 8.86
CA TRP A 99 4.13 3.95 10.32
C TRP A 99 2.82 3.56 11.00
N ALA A 100 1.69 3.98 10.46
CA ALA A 100 0.38 3.59 10.95
C ALA A 100 0.09 2.10 10.68
N LEU A 101 0.47 1.59 9.50
CA LEU A 101 0.29 0.18 9.15
C LEU A 101 1.11 -0.75 10.06
N VAL A 102 2.37 -0.43 10.34
CA VAL A 102 3.23 -1.20 11.27
C VAL A 102 2.60 -1.25 12.66
N ILE A 103 2.17 -0.10 13.20
CA ILE A 103 1.45 -0.01 14.48
C ILE A 103 0.20 -0.90 14.47
N THR A 104 -0.61 -0.83 13.41
CA THR A 104 -1.81 -1.68 13.28
C THR A 104 -1.46 -3.16 13.28
N LEU A 105 -0.49 -3.58 12.47
CA LEU A 105 -0.08 -4.99 12.38
C LEU A 105 0.41 -5.53 13.72
N ASP A 106 1.16 -4.72 14.47
CA ASP A 106 1.60 -5.05 15.82
C ASP A 106 0.48 -5.04 16.87
N ARG A 107 -0.69 -4.46 16.62
CA ARG A 107 -1.85 -4.63 17.52
C ARG A 107 -2.41 -6.05 17.43
N PHE A 108 -2.42 -6.63 16.23
CA PHE A 108 -2.98 -7.97 15.97
C PHE A 108 -1.94 -9.09 15.94
N GLY A 109 -0.65 -8.79 15.96
CA GLY A 109 0.35 -9.82 15.76
C GLY A 109 1.74 -9.43 16.21
N ASN A 110 2.73 -10.10 15.65
CA ASN A 110 4.14 -9.79 15.84
C ASN A 110 4.78 -9.64 14.47
N LEU A 111 5.22 -8.43 14.15
CA LEU A 111 5.93 -8.10 12.93
C LEU A 111 7.43 -8.01 13.22
N THR A 112 8.24 -8.77 12.49
CA THR A 112 9.71 -8.73 12.62
C THR A 112 10.42 -8.78 11.28
N GLY A 113 11.70 -8.44 11.28
CA GLY A 113 12.52 -8.44 10.07
C GLY A 113 12.31 -7.18 9.22
N LEU A 114 11.75 -6.13 9.81
CA LEU A 114 11.67 -4.82 9.18
C LEU A 114 13.06 -4.35 8.80
N ARG A 115 13.15 -3.62 7.68
CA ARG A 115 14.37 -2.93 7.29
C ARG A 115 14.05 -1.45 7.15
N TYR A 116 14.98 -0.62 7.60
CA TYR A 116 14.91 0.82 7.41
C TYR A 116 14.86 1.14 5.92
N MET A 117 13.96 2.02 5.51
CA MET A 117 13.79 2.44 4.13
C MET A 117 13.46 3.93 4.04
N GLU A 118 13.78 4.56 2.91
CA GLU A 118 13.41 5.94 2.64
C GLU A 118 12.73 6.01 1.26
N SER A 119 11.82 6.97 1.09
CA SER A 119 11.26 7.27 -0.22
C SER A 119 12.32 7.70 -1.24
N SER A 120 11.94 7.84 -2.50
CA SER A 120 12.86 8.32 -3.54
C SER A 120 13.44 9.69 -3.16
N PRO A 121 14.74 9.94 -3.40
CA PRO A 121 15.38 11.23 -3.15
C PRO A 121 14.91 12.33 -4.12
N THR A 122 14.07 11.99 -5.10
CA THR A 122 13.68 12.89 -6.20
C THR A 122 12.17 13.08 -6.34
N ASP A 123 11.37 12.52 -5.42
CA ASP A 123 9.93 12.73 -5.37
C ASP A 123 9.57 14.02 -4.58
N TYR A 124 8.28 14.32 -4.46
CA TYR A 124 7.76 15.56 -3.85
C TYR A 124 8.18 15.74 -2.39
N TYR A 125 8.24 14.65 -1.62
CA TYR A 125 8.82 14.60 -0.29
C TYR A 125 10.02 13.64 -0.31
N PRO A 126 11.23 14.15 -0.60
CA PRO A 126 12.40 13.31 -0.81
C PRO A 126 12.85 12.66 0.49
N ASP A 127 13.38 11.44 0.38
CA ASP A 127 13.99 10.68 1.48
C ASP A 127 13.11 10.63 2.75
N THR A 128 11.80 10.43 2.58
CA THR A 128 10.84 10.30 3.69
C THR A 128 11.15 9.01 4.47
N PRO A 129 11.49 9.06 5.77
CA PRO A 129 11.90 7.90 6.55
C PRO A 129 10.73 6.92 6.80
N THR A 130 10.98 5.63 6.55
CA THR A 130 9.97 4.57 6.63
C THR A 130 10.57 3.17 6.82
N PHE A 131 9.77 2.13 6.73
CA PHE A 131 10.23 0.74 6.67
C PHE A 131 9.75 0.11 5.38
N THR A 132 10.47 -0.92 4.94
CA THR A 132 9.95 -1.82 3.89
C THR A 132 9.28 -3.03 4.55
N LEU A 133 8.11 -3.43 4.04
CA LEU A 133 7.47 -4.69 4.43
C LEU A 133 8.06 -5.90 3.70
N ARG A 134 8.95 -5.68 2.73
CA ARG A 134 9.56 -6.75 1.96
C ARG A 134 10.22 -7.79 2.85
N ASN A 135 9.81 -9.04 2.68
CA ASN A 135 10.41 -10.20 3.35
C ASN A 135 10.31 -10.15 4.88
N VAL A 136 9.35 -9.38 5.42
CA VAL A 136 9.06 -9.43 6.86
C VAL A 136 8.49 -10.79 7.25
N SER A 137 8.62 -11.13 8.53
CA SER A 137 7.91 -12.24 9.15
C SER A 137 6.74 -11.69 9.96
N TYR A 138 5.52 -12.09 9.61
CA TYR A 138 4.32 -11.71 10.35
C TYR A 138 3.60 -12.93 10.91
N SER A 139 3.33 -12.92 12.21
CA SER A 139 2.58 -13.97 12.90
C SER A 139 1.41 -13.36 13.67
N SER A 140 0.20 -13.88 13.45
CA SER A 140 -1.03 -13.42 14.09
C SER A 140 -2.05 -14.55 14.17
N ASN A 141 -2.86 -14.55 15.24
CA ASN A 141 -4.02 -15.44 15.39
C ASN A 141 -5.29 -14.84 14.77
N TYR A 142 -5.26 -13.57 14.36
CA TYR A 142 -6.42 -12.76 14.01
C TYR A 142 -6.46 -12.49 12.50
N ILE A 143 -5.36 -11.98 11.95
CA ILE A 143 -5.27 -11.63 10.53
C ILE A 143 -4.11 -12.32 9.82
N SER A 144 -4.18 -12.33 8.50
CA SER A 144 -3.06 -12.65 7.61
C SER A 144 -2.57 -11.39 6.91
N LEU A 145 -1.29 -11.36 6.53
CA LEU A 145 -0.69 -10.26 5.79
C LEU A 145 -0.20 -10.75 4.43
N LEU A 146 -0.57 -10.04 3.36
CA LEU A 146 0.07 -10.11 2.06
C LEU A 146 0.63 -8.73 1.73
N GLU A 147 1.93 -8.62 1.52
CA GLU A 147 2.60 -7.35 1.25
C GLU A 147 3.33 -7.41 -0.09
N TYR A 148 3.22 -6.33 -0.87
CA TYR A 148 3.86 -6.21 -2.17
C TYR A 148 4.40 -4.80 -2.40
N GLU A 149 5.70 -4.63 -2.27
CA GLU A 149 6.40 -3.44 -2.71
C GLU A 149 6.91 -3.62 -4.15
N TYR A 150 6.12 -3.19 -5.12
CA TYR A 150 6.33 -3.58 -6.51
C TYR A 150 7.54 -2.88 -7.17
N GLN A 151 7.98 -1.76 -6.61
CA GLN A 151 9.19 -1.05 -7.02
C GLN A 151 10.03 -0.59 -5.84
N ASP A 152 11.33 -0.49 -6.08
CA ASP A 152 12.33 0.01 -5.14
C ASP A 152 12.37 1.55 -5.13
N ARG A 153 13.15 2.12 -4.21
CA ARG A 153 13.30 3.59 -4.09
C ARG A 153 13.84 4.27 -5.36
N ASN A 154 14.46 3.52 -6.27
CA ASN A 154 15.01 3.98 -7.54
C ASN A 154 14.09 3.61 -8.73
N HIS A 155 12.82 3.30 -8.45
CA HIS A 155 11.81 2.88 -9.42
C HIS A 155 12.14 1.58 -10.19
N GLN A 156 13.08 0.77 -9.72
CA GLN A 156 13.36 -0.55 -10.28
C GLN A 156 12.32 -1.56 -9.80
N PRO A 157 11.91 -2.53 -10.64
CA PRO A 157 11.01 -3.60 -10.22
C PRO A 157 11.57 -4.36 -9.02
N LEU A 158 10.72 -4.65 -8.02
CA LEU A 158 11.20 -5.20 -6.75
C LEU A 158 10.40 -6.45 -6.30
N GLN A 159 9.07 -6.41 -6.18
CA GLN A 159 8.20 -7.60 -6.00
C GLN A 159 7.23 -7.71 -7.18
N SER A 160 6.95 -8.94 -7.63
CA SER A 160 5.87 -9.18 -8.58
C SER A 160 4.54 -9.27 -7.82
N VAL A 161 3.58 -8.42 -8.19
CA VAL A 161 2.21 -8.50 -7.65
C VAL A 161 1.46 -9.62 -8.38
N PRO A 162 0.89 -10.62 -7.66
CA PRO A 162 0.11 -11.70 -8.29
C PRO A 162 -1.09 -11.16 -9.08
N GLN A 163 -1.46 -11.82 -10.19
CA GLN A 163 -2.46 -11.30 -11.12
C GLN A 163 -3.83 -11.03 -10.48
N ASN A 164 -4.26 -11.86 -9.52
CA ASN A 164 -5.52 -11.65 -8.79
C ASN A 164 -5.47 -10.37 -7.94
N ILE A 165 -4.36 -10.12 -7.26
CA ILE A 165 -4.15 -8.91 -6.45
C ILE A 165 -4.01 -7.68 -7.36
N TYR A 166 -3.26 -7.79 -8.46
CA TYR A 166 -3.10 -6.71 -9.43
C TYR A 166 -4.45 -6.30 -10.06
N SER A 167 -5.30 -7.27 -10.40
CA SER A 167 -6.62 -7.00 -10.98
C SER A 167 -7.55 -6.31 -9.98
N MET A 168 -7.51 -6.72 -8.71
CA MET A 168 -8.25 -6.08 -7.62
C MET A 168 -7.77 -4.63 -7.38
N TRP A 169 -6.45 -4.47 -7.21
CA TRP A 169 -5.81 -3.16 -6.99
C TRP A 169 -6.12 -2.18 -8.13
N THR A 170 -6.00 -2.61 -9.38
CA THR A 170 -6.33 -1.75 -10.54
C THR A 170 -7.83 -1.46 -10.65
N SER A 171 -8.70 -2.43 -10.34
CA SER A 171 -10.16 -2.22 -10.39
C SER A 171 -10.66 -1.26 -9.31
N LEU A 172 -10.14 -1.36 -8.08
CA LEU A 172 -10.60 -0.55 -6.95
C LEU A 172 -9.88 0.80 -6.91
N ALA A 173 -8.57 0.80 -7.13
CA ALA A 173 -7.71 1.96 -6.91
C ALA A 173 -7.12 2.56 -8.19
N GLY A 174 -7.42 2.02 -9.38
CA GLY A 174 -6.82 2.51 -10.62
C GLY A 174 -5.29 2.44 -10.66
N GLY A 175 -4.68 1.61 -9.81
CA GLY A 175 -3.23 1.55 -9.62
C GLY A 175 -2.65 2.59 -8.65
N GLY A 176 -3.48 3.30 -7.87
CA GLY A 176 -3.02 4.25 -6.85
C GLY A 176 -2.34 3.56 -5.66
N ILE A 177 -1.35 4.22 -5.05
CA ILE A 177 -0.60 3.74 -3.88
C ILE A 177 -0.44 4.84 -2.80
N PRO A 178 -0.26 4.46 -1.51
CA PRO A 178 -0.37 3.09 -0.99
C PRO A 178 -1.80 2.57 -1.13
N PHE A 179 -1.93 1.28 -1.37
CA PHE A 179 -3.21 0.58 -1.41
C PHE A 179 -3.24 -0.43 -0.27
N ILE A 180 -4.22 -0.31 0.62
CA ILE A 180 -4.44 -1.24 1.73
C ILE A 180 -5.86 -1.79 1.57
N ASP A 181 -6.00 -3.10 1.42
CA ASP A 181 -7.29 -3.79 1.45
C ASP A 181 -7.41 -4.61 2.73
N VAL A 182 -8.58 -4.52 3.37
CA VAL A 182 -8.93 -5.26 4.58
C VAL A 182 -10.07 -6.20 4.26
N ALA A 183 -9.71 -7.47 4.08
CA ALA A 183 -10.59 -8.59 3.80
C ALA A 183 -11.56 -8.39 2.62
N GLY A 184 -11.21 -7.54 1.63
CA GLY A 184 -12.11 -7.19 0.54
C GLY A 184 -13.37 -6.42 0.96
N VAL A 185 -13.44 -5.93 2.20
CA VAL A 185 -14.58 -5.20 2.77
C VAL A 185 -14.30 -3.70 2.81
N TYR A 186 -13.08 -3.33 3.18
CA TYR A 186 -12.59 -1.95 3.17
C TYR A 186 -11.33 -1.86 2.34
N TYR A 187 -11.14 -0.75 1.63
CA TYR A 187 -9.83 -0.43 1.08
C TYR A 187 -9.51 1.05 1.27
N GLN A 188 -8.21 1.34 1.35
CA GLN A 188 -7.64 2.67 1.42
C GLN A 188 -6.72 2.92 0.23
N VAL A 189 -6.78 4.12 -0.34
CA VAL A 189 -5.88 4.56 -1.42
C VAL A 189 -5.30 5.93 -1.11
N GLY A 190 -3.98 6.04 -1.03
CA GLY A 190 -3.31 7.26 -0.59
C GLY A 190 -2.98 7.22 0.91
N SER A 191 -2.56 8.34 1.48
CA SER A 191 -2.17 8.41 2.88
C SER A 191 -2.93 9.49 3.64
N THR A 192 -3.34 9.17 4.86
CA THR A 192 -3.87 10.12 5.86
C THR A 192 -2.78 10.78 6.69
N VAL A 193 -1.53 10.33 6.57
CA VAL A 193 -0.35 10.90 7.24
C VAL A 193 0.40 11.80 6.25
N ASP A 194 0.60 13.08 6.59
CA ASP A 194 1.33 14.01 5.72
C ASP A 194 2.84 13.71 5.75
N PRO A 195 3.47 13.28 4.63
CA PRO A 195 4.91 13.06 4.59
C PRO A 195 5.72 14.34 4.85
N GLY A 196 5.11 15.52 4.67
CA GLY A 196 5.69 16.81 5.01
C GLY A 196 6.09 16.94 6.48
N LEU A 197 5.40 16.22 7.38
CA LEU A 197 5.69 16.20 8.82
C LEU A 197 6.93 15.36 9.16
N MET A 198 7.43 14.55 8.24
CA MET A 198 8.64 13.72 8.41
C MET A 198 9.84 14.27 7.63
N THR A 199 9.64 15.32 6.83
CA THR A 199 10.68 15.87 5.95
C THR A 199 11.89 16.32 6.79
N SER A 200 13.10 16.00 6.33
CA SER A 200 14.39 16.25 7.01
C SER A 200 14.62 15.53 8.34
N GLY A 201 13.68 14.70 8.79
CA GLY A 201 13.83 13.80 9.92
C GLY A 201 14.49 12.47 9.54
N ASN A 202 14.89 11.69 10.55
CA ASN A 202 15.26 10.28 10.42
C ASN A 202 14.30 9.41 11.27
N TRP A 203 14.51 8.10 11.34
CA TRP A 203 13.67 7.21 12.16
C TRP A 203 13.61 7.60 13.63
N THR A 204 14.74 8.04 14.22
CA THR A 204 14.76 8.51 15.61
C THR A 204 13.86 9.74 15.79
N TYR A 205 13.92 10.70 14.86
CA TYR A 205 13.01 11.85 14.88
C TYR A 205 11.55 11.40 14.85
N VAL A 206 11.17 10.49 13.95
CA VAL A 206 9.78 10.03 13.85
C VAL A 206 9.33 9.31 15.13
N LEU A 207 10.16 8.42 15.68
CA LEU A 207 9.90 7.75 16.96
C LEU A 207 9.73 8.76 18.12
N ASP A 208 10.58 9.77 18.20
CA ASP A 208 10.48 10.85 19.20
C ASP A 208 9.18 11.65 19.02
N GLN A 209 8.80 11.96 17.78
CA GLN A 209 7.55 12.68 17.48
C GLN A 209 6.32 11.86 17.86
N ILE A 210 6.31 10.55 17.60
CA ILE A 210 5.21 9.64 17.97
C ILE A 210 5.03 9.62 19.50
N ASN A 211 6.13 9.54 20.25
CA ASN A 211 6.11 9.56 21.72
C ASN A 211 5.64 10.90 22.33
N SER A 212 5.67 11.99 21.56
CA SER A 212 5.52 13.37 22.10
C SER A 212 4.18 14.05 21.80
N SER A 213 3.12 13.32 21.42
CA SER A 213 1.78 13.88 21.16
C SER A 213 1.76 15.05 20.15
N THR A 214 2.56 14.95 19.11
CA THR A 214 2.76 15.94 18.04
C THR A 214 1.64 15.86 16.98
N PRO A 215 1.55 16.81 16.02
CA PRO A 215 0.67 16.63 14.86
C PRO A 215 0.93 15.30 14.14
N LEU A 216 2.20 14.93 13.97
CA LEU A 216 2.61 13.66 13.36
C LEU A 216 2.08 12.45 14.14
N SER A 217 2.23 12.44 15.47
CA SER A 217 1.73 11.33 16.27
C SER A 217 0.20 11.20 16.18
N ARG A 218 -0.53 12.32 16.13
CA ARG A 218 -1.99 12.32 16.01
C ARG A 218 -2.43 11.73 14.68
N GLU A 219 -1.79 12.08 13.58
CA GLU A 219 -2.10 11.52 12.27
C GLU A 219 -1.80 10.02 12.22
N ILE A 220 -0.63 9.59 12.69
CA ILE A 220 -0.22 8.18 12.73
C ILE A 220 -1.20 7.36 13.59
N TYR A 221 -1.48 7.78 14.83
CA TYR A 221 -2.37 7.03 15.71
C TYR A 221 -3.83 7.05 15.24
N SER A 222 -4.31 8.18 14.72
CA SER A 222 -5.66 8.26 14.14
C SER A 222 -5.83 7.31 12.96
N THR A 223 -4.81 7.23 12.10
CA THR A 223 -4.77 6.31 10.95
C THR A 223 -4.69 4.86 11.41
N ALA A 224 -3.84 4.56 12.39
CA ALA A 224 -3.74 3.21 12.94
C ALA A 224 -5.06 2.78 13.61
N ASN A 225 -5.75 3.68 14.31
CA ASN A 225 -7.07 3.40 14.92
C ASN A 225 -8.12 3.11 13.86
N LEU A 226 -8.12 3.83 12.73
CA LEU A 226 -9.01 3.56 11.60
C LEU A 226 -8.75 2.19 10.96
N LEU A 227 -7.50 1.87 10.61
CA LEU A 227 -7.14 0.55 10.08
C LEU A 227 -7.46 -0.58 11.07
N THR A 228 -7.27 -0.32 12.37
CA THR A 228 -7.64 -1.27 13.43
C THR A 228 -9.15 -1.49 13.46
N ALA A 229 -9.97 -0.44 13.34
CA ALA A 229 -11.42 -0.54 13.28
C ALA A 229 -11.91 -1.34 12.05
N GLU A 230 -11.29 -1.10 10.88
CA GLU A 230 -11.59 -1.87 9.66
C GLU A 230 -11.33 -3.37 9.86
N ILE A 231 -10.25 -3.74 10.57
CA ILE A 231 -9.94 -5.14 10.91
C ILE A 231 -10.94 -5.70 11.93
N CYS A 232 -11.28 -4.94 12.97
CA CYS A 232 -12.22 -5.37 14.01
C CYS A 232 -13.61 -5.67 13.44
N GLU A 233 -14.05 -4.93 12.43
CA GLU A 233 -15.31 -5.17 11.71
C GLU A 233 -15.35 -6.51 10.95
N VAL A 234 -14.19 -7.07 10.56
CA VAL A 234 -14.11 -8.30 9.74
C VAL A 234 -13.56 -9.51 10.49
N ASP A 235 -12.91 -9.32 11.64
CA ASP A 235 -12.43 -10.43 12.50
C ASP A 235 -13.33 -10.67 13.72
N GLY A 236 -14.57 -10.20 13.66
CA GLY A 236 -15.56 -10.39 14.73
C GLY A 236 -15.14 -9.73 16.05
N ASN A 237 -14.52 -8.55 15.97
CA ASN A 237 -14.11 -7.74 17.12
C ASN A 237 -13.03 -8.42 18.01
N GLN A 238 -12.09 -9.14 17.38
CA GLN A 238 -10.97 -9.79 18.08
C GLN A 238 -9.60 -9.20 17.71
N PRO A 239 -8.66 -9.05 18.66
CA PRO A 239 -8.85 -9.26 20.10
C PRO A 239 -9.64 -8.12 20.74
N GLU A 240 -10.55 -8.46 21.68
CA GLU A 240 -11.41 -7.48 22.36
C GLU A 240 -10.63 -6.31 22.98
N LYS A 241 -9.46 -6.56 23.57
CA LYS A 241 -8.61 -5.50 24.15
C LYS A 241 -8.14 -4.46 23.13
N VAL A 242 -8.04 -4.84 21.86
CA VAL A 242 -7.71 -3.93 20.76
C VAL A 242 -8.96 -3.26 20.23
N CYS A 243 -10.02 -4.02 19.96
CA CYS A 243 -11.22 -3.48 19.32
C CYS A 243 -12.09 -2.59 20.23
N SER A 244 -12.12 -2.86 21.55
CA SER A 244 -12.86 -2.05 22.54
C SER A 244 -12.20 -0.72 22.90
N GLN A 245 -11.08 -0.39 22.26
CA GLN A 245 -10.38 0.86 22.50
C GLN A 245 -11.17 2.04 21.98
N GLN A 246 -11.20 3.13 22.75
CA GLN A 246 -12.10 4.26 22.49
C GLN A 246 -12.04 4.76 21.04
N GLY A 247 -10.86 5.13 20.53
CA GLY A 247 -10.72 5.64 19.18
C GLY A 247 -10.97 4.60 18.09
N VAL A 248 -10.75 3.31 18.38
CA VAL A 248 -11.12 2.20 17.48
C VAL A 248 -12.63 2.09 17.41
N SER A 249 -13.32 1.99 18.55
CA SER A 249 -14.79 1.89 18.61
C SER A 249 -15.49 3.14 18.05
N GLU A 250 -14.90 4.32 18.19
CA GLU A 250 -15.38 5.54 17.53
C GLU A 250 -15.30 5.42 15.99
N TYR A 251 -14.20 4.91 15.44
CA TYR A 251 -14.09 4.64 14.01
C TYR A 251 -15.03 3.52 13.54
N GLU A 252 -15.17 2.42 14.27
CA GLU A 252 -16.14 1.37 13.96
C GLU A 252 -17.56 1.95 13.86
N SER A 253 -17.95 2.80 14.82
CA SER A 253 -19.25 3.48 14.80
C SER A 253 -19.43 4.36 13.55
N LEU A 254 -18.37 5.05 13.10
CA LEU A 254 -18.40 5.83 11.87
C LEU A 254 -18.56 4.92 10.63
N LEU A 255 -17.79 3.84 10.54
CA LEU A 255 -17.86 2.87 9.44
C LEU A 255 -19.23 2.20 9.34
N GLN A 256 -19.80 1.78 10.47
CA GLN A 256 -21.14 1.19 10.57
C GLN A 256 -22.24 2.17 10.19
N SER A 257 -22.05 3.47 10.44
CA SER A 257 -22.97 4.53 9.99
C SER A 257 -22.93 4.79 8.47
N GLY A 258 -22.09 4.06 7.73
CA GLY A 258 -21.92 4.20 6.28
C GLY A 258 -21.04 5.38 5.89
N LYS A 259 -20.40 6.06 6.84
CA LYS A 259 -19.44 7.13 6.55
C LYS A 259 -18.15 6.50 6.05
N THR A 260 -17.92 6.64 4.75
CA THR A 260 -16.66 6.32 4.08
C THR A 260 -16.36 7.40 3.05
N GLY A 261 -15.11 7.52 2.66
CA GLY A 261 -14.68 8.30 1.52
C GLY A 261 -15.19 7.74 0.19
N VAL A 262 -14.97 8.52 -0.86
CA VAL A 262 -15.24 8.12 -2.24
C VAL A 262 -13.93 8.21 -3.00
N TYR A 263 -13.32 7.07 -3.28
CA TYR A 263 -12.19 7.05 -4.19
C TYR A 263 -12.70 7.10 -5.63
N VAL A 264 -12.33 8.15 -6.36
CA VAL A 264 -12.57 8.27 -7.80
C VAL A 264 -11.23 8.10 -8.49
N PRO A 265 -10.95 6.96 -9.16
CA PRO A 265 -9.70 6.79 -9.87
C PRO A 265 -9.56 7.88 -10.95
N PRO A 266 -8.36 8.45 -11.15
CA PRO A 266 -8.14 9.54 -12.10
C PRO A 266 -8.47 9.18 -13.56
N TYR A 267 -8.66 7.88 -13.86
CA TYR A 267 -9.04 7.37 -15.18
C TYR A 267 -10.53 7.03 -15.35
N SER A 268 -11.38 7.38 -14.38
CA SER A 268 -12.84 7.32 -14.56
C SER A 268 -13.25 8.37 -15.61
N SER A 269 -13.59 7.89 -16.80
CA SER A 269 -13.97 8.65 -17.99
C SER A 269 -15.04 9.71 -17.72
N THR A 270 -14.62 10.90 -17.32
CA THR A 270 -15.36 12.14 -17.56
C THR A 270 -14.35 13.16 -18.06
N VAL A 271 -14.56 13.64 -19.28
CA VAL A 271 -13.74 14.62 -19.96
C VAL A 271 -13.62 15.87 -19.08
N TYR A 272 -12.51 16.00 -18.36
CA TYR A 272 -12.15 17.21 -17.63
C TYR A 272 -11.69 18.26 -18.65
N LEU A 273 -12.59 19.14 -19.08
CA LEU A 273 -12.20 20.40 -19.73
C LEU A 273 -11.76 21.37 -18.63
N GLY A 274 -10.53 21.20 -18.16
CA GLY A 274 -9.87 22.17 -17.28
C GLY A 274 -9.52 23.47 -18.04
N PRO A 275 -9.40 24.61 -17.33
CA PRO A 275 -9.19 25.91 -17.95
C PRO A 275 -7.80 25.99 -18.59
N GLN A 276 -7.76 26.43 -19.85
CA GLN A 276 -6.51 26.61 -20.59
C GLN A 276 -5.63 27.66 -19.92
N ARG A 277 -4.39 27.30 -19.57
CA ARG A 277 -3.32 28.28 -19.32
C ARG A 277 -2.96 28.96 -20.64
N PRO A 278 -2.90 30.30 -20.71
CA PRO A 278 -2.48 30.99 -21.93
C PRO A 278 -0.97 30.83 -22.10
N GLY A 279 -0.56 30.31 -23.27
CA GLY A 279 0.84 30.37 -23.71
C GLY A 279 1.53 29.01 -23.86
N ALA A 280 1.06 28.17 -24.77
CA ALA A 280 1.91 27.17 -25.43
C ALA A 280 1.51 27.11 -26.91
N LEU A 281 2.40 27.55 -27.78
CA LEU A 281 2.22 27.55 -29.23
C LEU A 281 2.10 26.11 -29.74
N LEU A 282 0.92 25.77 -30.26
CA LEU A 282 0.60 24.51 -30.92
C LEU A 282 1.26 24.45 -32.30
N ASN A 283 2.05 23.43 -32.55
CA ASN A 283 2.35 22.94 -33.90
C ASN A 283 2.26 21.41 -33.86
N THR A 284 1.12 20.85 -34.30
CA THR A 284 0.99 19.61 -35.10
C THR A 284 -0.49 19.30 -35.39
N PRO A 285 -0.82 18.66 -36.53
CA PRO A 285 -2.18 18.64 -37.07
C PRO A 285 -3.03 17.52 -36.49
N THR A 286 -4.22 17.88 -36.03
CA THR A 286 -5.30 17.02 -35.54
C THR A 286 -5.96 16.23 -36.68
N GLN A 287 -5.98 14.90 -36.58
CA GLN A 287 -6.94 14.06 -37.29
C GLN A 287 -8.17 13.86 -36.38
N LEU A 288 -9.28 14.48 -36.78
CA LEU A 288 -10.58 14.42 -36.11
C LEU A 288 -11.31 13.15 -36.53
N TYR A 289 -11.41 12.14 -35.65
CA TYR A 289 -12.43 11.10 -35.79
C TYR A 289 -13.75 11.60 -35.18
N ARG A 290 -14.69 11.94 -36.06
CA ARG A 290 -16.07 12.28 -35.74
C ARG A 290 -16.85 10.98 -35.48
N THR A 291 -17.40 10.83 -34.28
CA THR A 291 -18.42 9.82 -33.99
C THR A 291 -19.73 10.22 -34.67
N GLN A 292 -20.35 9.30 -35.41
CA GLN A 292 -21.76 9.39 -35.78
C GLN A 292 -22.46 8.12 -35.33
N SER A 293 -23.60 8.34 -34.68
CA SER A 293 -24.59 7.34 -34.27
C SER A 293 -25.69 7.23 -35.32
N LEU A 294 -26.41 6.11 -35.28
CA LEU A 294 -27.74 5.77 -35.83
C LEU A 294 -27.81 5.01 -37.17
N THR A 295 -28.22 3.73 -37.01
CA THR A 295 -29.27 3.01 -37.74
C THR A 295 -29.39 3.15 -39.27
N GLY A 296 -29.24 2.01 -39.97
CA GLY A 296 -29.99 1.71 -41.19
C GLY A 296 -29.17 1.29 -42.40
N LEU A 297 -29.60 0.17 -43.00
CA LEU A 297 -29.33 -0.34 -44.36
C LEU A 297 -28.08 -1.20 -44.63
N LEU A 298 -28.38 -2.49 -44.79
CA LEU A 298 -27.79 -3.41 -45.76
C LEU A 298 -27.53 -2.73 -47.11
N THR A 299 -26.31 -2.86 -47.66
CA THR A 299 -25.98 -3.53 -48.94
C THR A 299 -24.57 -3.14 -49.40
N GLN A 300 -23.93 -4.09 -50.11
CA GLN A 300 -22.77 -3.95 -51.01
C GLN A 300 -21.34 -4.05 -50.41
N LEU A 301 -20.82 -5.28 -50.44
CA LEU A 301 -19.43 -5.58 -50.81
C LEU A 301 -19.20 -5.24 -52.30
N PRO A 302 -17.98 -4.81 -52.69
CA PRO A 302 -17.03 -5.72 -53.37
C PRO A 302 -15.58 -5.55 -52.88
N SER A 303 -14.89 -6.63 -52.48
CA SER A 303 -13.89 -7.39 -53.26
C SER A 303 -12.56 -6.68 -53.59
N LEU A 304 -11.54 -6.92 -52.76
CA LEU A 304 -10.13 -7.15 -53.11
C LEU A 304 -9.60 -8.11 -52.02
N GLY A 305 -9.43 -9.42 -52.25
CA GLY A 305 -8.39 -10.02 -53.10
C GLY A 305 -7.15 -10.28 -52.24
N GLU A 306 -7.16 -11.33 -51.42
CA GLU A 306 -6.37 -12.56 -51.64
C GLU A 306 -4.85 -12.33 -51.72
N GLU A 307 -4.16 -12.46 -50.58
CA GLU A 307 -2.87 -13.15 -50.49
C GLU A 307 -2.58 -13.50 -49.02
N ALA A 308 -1.87 -14.62 -48.80
CA ALA A 308 -1.41 -15.16 -47.51
C ALA A 308 -2.39 -16.04 -46.69
N PHE A 309 -3.11 -16.96 -47.36
CA PHE A 309 -3.37 -18.29 -46.80
C PHE A 309 -2.30 -19.27 -47.31
N ARG A 310 -1.15 -19.32 -46.64
CA ARG A 310 -0.17 -20.42 -46.70
C ARG A 310 0.95 -20.14 -45.70
N THR A 311 0.84 -20.65 -44.48
CA THR A 311 1.82 -21.57 -43.86
C THR A 311 1.60 -21.73 -42.35
N ASN A 312 1.63 -22.99 -41.95
CA ASN A 312 1.89 -23.53 -40.61
C ASN A 312 0.87 -23.37 -39.48
N ARG A 313 -0.18 -24.19 -39.58
CA ARG A 313 -0.75 -24.93 -38.45
C ARG A 313 0.18 -26.12 -38.12
N SER A 314 0.99 -26.01 -37.09
CA SER A 314 1.65 -27.15 -36.41
C SER A 314 2.11 -26.71 -35.04
N HIS A 315 1.92 -27.56 -34.02
CA HIS A 315 2.21 -27.36 -32.58
C HIS A 315 1.07 -26.81 -31.70
N GLN A 316 -0.11 -27.44 -31.79
CA GLN A 316 -0.98 -27.65 -30.61
C GLN A 316 -1.12 -29.15 -30.33
N SER A 317 -0.02 -29.77 -29.90
CA SER A 317 -0.03 -31.17 -29.43
C SER A 317 1.20 -31.43 -28.55
N SER A 318 1.21 -30.89 -27.33
CA SER A 318 2.24 -31.24 -26.33
C SER A 318 1.75 -31.21 -24.87
N ILE A 319 0.43 -31.22 -24.60
CA ILE A 319 -0.12 -31.34 -23.24
C ILE A 319 -0.87 -32.68 -23.03
N GLN A 320 -0.64 -33.67 -23.91
CA GLN A 320 -1.30 -34.98 -23.82
C GLN A 320 -0.34 -36.16 -24.02
N GLN A 321 0.91 -36.03 -23.56
CA GLN A 321 1.91 -37.11 -23.57
C GLN A 321 2.78 -37.21 -22.30
N LEU A 322 2.26 -36.79 -21.14
CA LEU A 322 2.92 -37.02 -19.84
C LEU A 322 2.00 -37.65 -18.78
N TRP A 323 0.90 -38.29 -19.20
CA TRP A 323 0.01 -39.03 -18.30
C TRP A 323 -0.05 -40.55 -18.57
N GLU A 324 0.81 -41.08 -19.46
CA GLU A 324 0.81 -42.50 -19.84
C GLU A 324 2.21 -43.17 -19.82
N SER A 325 3.06 -42.85 -18.83
CA SER A 325 4.33 -43.59 -18.63
C SER A 325 4.49 -44.28 -17.26
N LYS A 326 3.40 -44.53 -16.53
CA LYS A 326 3.41 -45.42 -15.36
C LYS A 326 2.21 -46.39 -15.36
N GLY A 327 2.23 -47.37 -16.27
CA GLY A 327 1.57 -48.66 -16.03
C GLY A 327 2.46 -49.54 -15.13
N GLY A 328 1.97 -50.47 -14.31
CA GLY A 328 0.62 -50.98 -14.10
C GLY A 328 0.65 -52.24 -13.20
N ASN A 329 -0.48 -52.96 -13.21
CA ASN A 329 -0.81 -54.26 -12.57
C ASN A 329 -1.02 -54.26 -11.04
N THR A 330 -2.07 -54.86 -10.44
CA THR A 330 -2.83 -56.09 -10.82
C THR A 330 -4.18 -56.22 -10.07
N LYS A 331 -5.10 -57.03 -10.65
CA LYS A 331 -6.32 -57.72 -10.09
C LYS A 331 -7.61 -56.87 -9.94
N LYS A 332 -8.64 -57.07 -10.79
CA LYS A 332 -9.64 -58.15 -10.97
C LYS A 332 -10.95 -57.94 -10.17
N SER A 333 -12.05 -57.72 -10.94
CA SER A 333 -13.46 -58.13 -10.75
C SER A 333 -14.21 -57.57 -9.52
N VAL A 334 -15.42 -56.98 -9.60
CA VAL A 334 -16.70 -57.62 -9.95
C VAL A 334 -17.83 -56.56 -10.04
N LEU A 335 -18.68 -56.68 -11.08
CA LEU A 335 -20.12 -56.35 -11.25
C LEU A 335 -20.75 -55.00 -10.81
N SER A 336 -21.19 -54.27 -11.85
CA SER A 336 -22.54 -53.69 -12.05
C SER A 336 -23.58 -53.73 -10.92
N ARG A 337 -24.23 -52.59 -10.62
CA ARG A 337 -25.60 -52.25 -11.08
C ARG A 337 -26.05 -50.86 -10.62
N SER A 338 -26.84 -50.27 -11.51
CA SER A 338 -27.57 -49.01 -11.55
C SER A 338 -28.54 -48.69 -10.40
N PHE A 339 -28.61 -47.39 -10.08
CA PHE A 339 -29.78 -46.54 -9.78
C PHE A 339 -31.18 -47.19 -9.66
N SER A 340 -31.90 -46.90 -8.57
CA SER A 340 -33.18 -46.15 -8.58
C SER A 340 -33.68 -45.87 -7.15
N ALA A 341 -34.35 -44.73 -7.01
CA ALA A 341 -34.98 -44.18 -5.82
C ALA A 341 -36.29 -44.89 -5.40
N SER A 342 -36.69 -44.66 -4.13
CA SER A 342 -37.99 -44.12 -3.67
C SER A 342 -38.65 -44.87 -2.50
N SER A 343 -39.08 -44.04 -1.53
CA SER A 343 -40.20 -44.16 -0.58
C SER A 343 -40.26 -45.33 0.42
N GLY A 344 -40.26 -44.95 1.70
CA GLY A 344 -40.56 -45.76 2.87
C GLY A 344 -40.16 -45.00 4.13
#